data_AF-A0A349PNQ0-F1
#
_entry.id   AF-A0A349PNQ0-F1
#
_cell.length_a   1.000
_cell.length_b   1.000
_cell.length_c   1.000
_cell.angle_alpha   90.00
_cell.angle_beta   90.00
_cell.angle_gamma   90.00
#
_symmetry.space_group_name_H-M   'P 1'
#
loop_
_entity.id
_entity.type
_entity.pdbx_description
1 polymer ?
#
loop_
_entity_poly.entity_id
_entity_poly.type
_entity_poly.pdbx_seq_one_letter_code
_entity_poly.pdbx_strand_id
1 'polypeptide(L)' 'MINIVLFGKPGAGKGTQAEFLKEKYNLVHLSTGDIFRYNIKNETKLGKLAK' A
#
# COMPACT_ATOMS: atom_id res chain seq x y z
N MET A 1 12.74 11.57 -10.48
CA MET A 1 12.21 10.56 -9.53
C MET A 1 10.83 10.16 -10.00
N ILE A 2 10.55 8.86 -10.13
CA ILE A 2 9.25 8.35 -10.62
C ILE A 2 8.37 8.01 -9.42
N ASN A 3 7.17 8.60 -9.36
CA ASN A 3 6.13 8.29 -8.37
C ASN A 3 4.86 7.85 -9.11
N ILE A 4 4.31 6.70 -8.76
CA ILE A 4 3.17 6.10 -9.45
C ILE A 4 2.04 5.89 -8.44
N VAL A 5 0.82 6.29 -8.81
CA VAL A 5 -0.40 5.98 -8.05
C VAL A 5 -1.25 5.01 -8.87
N LEU A 6 -1.56 3.86 -8.29
CA LEU A 6 -2.36 2.82 -8.93
C LEU A 6 -3.80 2.83 -8.40
N PHE A 7 -4.77 3.11 -9.28
CA PHE A 7 -6.20 3.10 -8.97
C PHE A 7 -6.92 1.93 -9.66
N GLY A 8 -8.08 1.54 -9.11
CA GLY A 8 -8.88 0.43 -9.65
C GLY A 8 -9.72 -0.26 -8.58
N LYS A 9 -10.78 -0.96 -9.01
CA LYS A 9 -11.71 -1.69 -8.12
C LYS A 9 -10.99 -2.77 -7.28
N PRO A 10 -11.57 -3.22 -6.14
CA PRO A 10 -11.11 -4.44 -5.47
C PRO A 10 -11.07 -5.61 -6.47
N GLY A 11 -10.01 -6.43 -6.42
CA GLY A 11 -9.80 -7.53 -7.36
C GLY A 11 -9.25 -7.13 -8.75
N ALA A 12 -9.08 -5.85 -9.07
CA ALA A 12 -8.59 -5.40 -10.39
C ALA A 12 -7.09 -5.66 -10.67
N GLY A 13 -6.39 -6.44 -9.85
CA GLY A 13 -4.98 -6.78 -10.08
C GLY A 13 -3.95 -5.69 -9.74
N LYS A 14 -4.35 -4.63 -9.03
CA LYS A 14 -3.44 -3.52 -8.65
C LYS A 14 -2.18 -3.98 -7.92
N GLY A 15 -2.31 -4.90 -6.96
CA GLY A 15 -1.17 -5.43 -6.20
C GLY A 15 -0.18 -6.19 -7.08
N THR A 16 -0.70 -7.00 -8.02
CA THR A 16 0.12 -7.71 -9.02
C THR A 16 0.91 -6.73 -9.89
N GLN A 17 0.26 -5.66 -10.37
CA GLN A 17 0.94 -4.62 -11.16
C GLN A 17 1.93 -3.80 -10.33
N ALA A 18 1.60 -3.50 -9.07
CA ALA A 18 2.51 -2.80 -8.16
C ALA A 18 3.81 -3.57 -7.94
N GLU A 19 3.74 -4.89 -7.77
CA GLU A 19 4.92 -5.72 -7.57
C GLU A 19 5.80 -5.79 -8.82
N PHE A 20 5.18 -5.93 -10.00
CA PHE A 20 5.90 -5.87 -11.27
C PHE A 20 6.63 -4.52 -11.47
N LEU A 21 5.95 -3.40 -11.18
CA LEU A 21 6.54 -2.06 -11.32
C LEU A 21 7.65 -1.81 -10.30
N LYS A 22 7.48 -2.30 -9.06
CA LYS A 22 8.46 -2.24 -7.99
C LYS A 22 9.78 -2.88 -8.42
N GLU A 23 9.73 -4.10 -8.95
CA GLU A 23 10.92 -4.83 -9.42
C GLU A 23 11.54 -4.15 -10.65
N LYS A 24 10.71 -3.83 -11.65
CA LYS A 24 11.19 -3.27 -12.93
C LYS A 24 11.88 -1.91 -12.78
N TYR A 25 11.38 -1.07 -11.87
CA TYR A 25 11.85 0.31 -11.71
C TYR A 25 12.55 0.56 -10.37
N ASN A 26 12.83 -0.50 -9.60
CA ASN A 26 13.42 -0.43 -8.26
C ASN A 26 12.71 0.60 -7.35
N LEU A 27 11.38 0.50 -7.28
CA LEU A 27 10.54 1.42 -6.50
C LEU A 27 10.22 0.83 -5.13
N VAL A 28 9.71 1.67 -4.22
CA VAL A 28 9.11 1.22 -2.96
C VAL A 28 7.60 1.10 -3.15
N HIS A 29 7.04 -0.07 -2.82
CA HIS A 29 5.60 -0.27 -2.85
C HIS A 29 4.97 0.22 -1.53
N LEU A 30 4.10 1.23 -1.64
CA LEU A 30 3.31 1.75 -0.52
C LEU A 30 1.83 1.38 -0.70
N SER A 31 1.31 0.61 0.24
CA SER A 31 -0.10 0.19 0.28
C SER A 31 -0.77 0.82 1.49
N THR A 32 -1.71 1.74 1.26
CA THR A 32 -2.45 2.41 2.33
C THR A 32 -3.23 1.42 3.18
N GLY A 33 -3.78 0.37 2.57
CA GLY A 33 -4.46 -0.71 3.27
C GLY A 33 -3.55 -1.48 4.23
N ASP A 34 -2.32 -1.78 3.82
CA ASP A 34 -1.36 -2.51 4.68
C ASP A 34 -0.85 -1.65 5.82
N ILE A 35 -0.52 -0.38 5.53
CA ILE A 35 -0.11 0.60 6.54
C ILE A 35 -1.23 0.77 7.58
N PHE A 36 -2.48 0.89 7.13
CA PHE A 36 -3.63 1.05 8.02
C PHE A 36 -3.85 -0.19 8.90
N ARG A 37 -3.89 -1.38 8.29
CA ARG A 37 -4.00 -2.66 9.02
C ARG A 37 -2.88 -2.86 10.02
N TYR A 38 -1.64 -2.54 9.65
CA TYR A 38 -0.49 -2.61 10.55
C TYR A 38 -0.69 -1.71 11.78
N ASN A 39 -1.08 -0.45 11.58
CA ASN A 39 -1.25 0.50 12.69
C ASN A 39 -2.35 0.05 13.65
N ILE A 40 -3.50 -0.41 13.13
CA ILE A 40 -4.59 -0.94 13.96
C ILE A 40 -4.14 -2.19 14.72
N LYS A 41 -3.53 -3.16 14.03
CA LYS A 41 -3.10 -4.44 14.64
C LYS A 41 -2.09 -4.25 15.77
N ASN A 42 -1.20 -3.26 15.64
CA ASN A 42 -0.16 -2.98 16.62
C ASN A 42 -0.55 -1.91 17.66
N GLU A 43 -1.82 -1.48 17.66
CA GLU A 43 -2.33 -0.46 18.59
C GLU A 43 -1.45 0.78 18.71
N THR A 44 -0.86 1.21 17.60
CA THR A 44 -0.03 2.42 17.59
C THR A 44 -0.88 3.64 17.95
N LYS A 45 -0.26 4.78 18.26
CA LYS A 45 -1.02 6.02 18.49
C LYS A 45 -1.97 6.35 17.33
N LEU A 46 -1.52 6.10 16.10
CA LEU A 46 -2.34 6.25 14.88
C LEU A 46 -3.42 5.16 14.78
N GLY A 47 -3.09 3.91 15.08
CA GLY A 47 -4.06 2.81 15.08
C GLY A 47 -5.20 3.00 16.09
N LYS A 48 -4.89 3.54 17.26
CA LYS A 48 -5.88 3.89 18.30
C LYS A 48 -6.77 5.06 17.89
N LEU A 49 -6.24 6.04 17.14
CA LEU A 49 -7.01 7.17 16.60
C LEU A 49 -7.96 6.74 15.48
N ALA A 50 -7.59 5.71 14.70
CA ALA A 50 -8.36 5.23 13.57
C ALA A 50 -9.53 4.30 13.94
N LYS A 51 -9.64 3.91 15.21
CA LYS A 51 -10.71 3.07 15.76
C LYS A 51 -11.81 3.93 16.36
#